data_AF-A0A2N5KTQ1-F1
#
_entry.id   AF-A0A2N5KTQ1-F1
#
_cell.length_a   1.000
_cell.length_b   1.000
_cell.length_c   1.000
_cell.angle_alpha   90.00
_cell.angle_beta   90.00
_cell.angle_gamma   90.00
#
_symmetry.space_group_name_H-M   'P 1'
#
loop_
_entity.id
_entity.type
_entity.pdbx_description
1 polymer ?
#
loop_
_entity_poly.entity_id
_entity_poly.type
_entity_poly.pdbx_seq_one_letter_code
_entity_poly.pdbx_strand_id
1 'polypeptide(L)'
;MPALLVPIYDPTGEIVLYQSRPDTPRIKKGKPVKYETPGGERMALDVHPAMKEKLRDPSLPLLVTEGIKKGDALASRGLVAISLVGVWNWRGTNEHGGKTVLAAWEYVALEGRKVYVVYDSDVMENRQVYSALCRQKGFLESRKANVALIYLPPGEGGTKQGVDDYLAAGHSDEDLMSHATTELRRQPPQEEEPSHPYRATPGGLVWERRTQDGAVPTLLTNFTATITADVIEDDGAEVWRSFEIEA
;
A
#
# COMPACT_ATOMS: atom_id res chain seq x y z
N MET A 1 -4.27 -9.93 -27.42
CA MET A 1 -5.45 -9.22 -26.89
C MET A 1 -5.22 -7.72 -27.06
N PRO A 2 -6.22 -6.93 -27.44
CA PRO A 2 -6.15 -5.48 -27.36
C PRO A 2 -5.82 -5.02 -25.94
N ALA A 3 -4.89 -4.06 -25.82
CA ALA A 3 -4.43 -3.51 -24.56
C ALA A 3 -3.86 -2.11 -24.79
N LEU A 4 -4.01 -1.24 -23.78
CA LEU A 4 -3.18 -0.05 -23.68
C LEU A 4 -1.78 -0.48 -23.20
N LEU A 5 -0.76 -0.22 -24.01
CA LEU A 5 0.63 -0.43 -23.63
C LEU A 5 1.22 0.90 -23.17
N VAL A 6 1.71 0.94 -21.94
CA VAL A 6 2.29 2.13 -21.32
C VAL A 6 3.81 1.91 -21.17
N PRO A 7 4.65 2.70 -21.84
CA PRO A 7 6.09 2.68 -21.60
C PRO A 7 6.40 3.27 -20.23
N ILE A 8 7.43 2.72 -19.57
CA ILE A 8 7.98 3.26 -18.33
C ILE A 8 9.31 3.90 -18.63
N TYR A 9 9.39 5.20 -18.40
CA TYR A 9 10.60 5.99 -18.62
C TYR A 9 11.35 6.16 -17.31
N ASP A 10 12.62 5.78 -17.27
CA ASP A 10 13.44 6.04 -16.10
C ASP A 10 13.79 7.55 -15.98
N PRO A 11 14.38 7.98 -14.86
CA PRO A 11 14.82 9.37 -14.70
C PRO A 11 15.85 9.86 -15.74
N THR A 12 16.46 8.95 -16.51
CA THR A 12 17.36 9.31 -17.63
C THR A 12 16.61 9.52 -18.94
N GLY A 13 15.31 9.20 -18.98
CA GLY A 13 14.44 9.33 -20.15
C GLY A 13 14.45 8.13 -21.07
N GLU A 14 15.11 7.04 -20.67
CA GLU A 14 15.13 5.78 -21.43
C GLU A 14 13.91 4.93 -21.06
N ILE A 15 13.37 4.22 -22.06
CA ILE A 15 12.31 3.24 -21.79
C ILE A 15 12.96 2.00 -21.22
N VAL A 16 12.64 1.67 -19.98
CA VAL A 16 13.26 0.55 -19.25
C VAL A 16 12.29 -0.59 -18.95
N LEU A 17 10.99 -0.35 -19.08
CA LEU A 17 9.95 -1.33 -18.81
C LEU A 17 8.67 -0.96 -19.56
N TYR A 18 7.72 -1.88 -19.60
CA TYR A 18 6.37 -1.64 -20.08
C TYR A 18 5.35 -2.16 -19.08
N GLN A 19 4.20 -1.51 -19.03
CA GLN A 19 3.02 -2.03 -18.37
C GLN A 19 1.87 -2.14 -19.38
N SER A 20 1.27 -3.31 -19.49
CA SER A 20 0.07 -3.50 -20.31
C SER A 20 -1.18 -3.42 -19.45
N ARG A 21 -2.20 -2.73 -19.94
CA ARG A 21 -3.56 -2.68 -19.38
C ARG A 21 -4.52 -3.28 -20.42
N PRO A 22 -4.80 -4.61 -20.35
CA PRO A 22 -5.71 -5.26 -21.29
C PRO A 22 -7.13 -4.72 -21.17
N ASP A 23 -7.85 -4.64 -22.31
CA ASP A 23 -9.26 -4.26 -22.31
C ASP A 23 -10.13 -5.28 -21.57
N THR A 24 -9.73 -6.54 -21.62
CA THR A 24 -10.32 -7.63 -20.83
C THR A 24 -9.26 -8.19 -19.88
N PRO A 25 -9.16 -7.67 -18.65
CA PRO A 25 -8.22 -8.17 -17.65
C PRO A 25 -8.49 -9.64 -17.31
N ARG A 26 -7.43 -10.45 -17.27
CA ARG A 26 -7.56 -11.81 -16.73
C ARG A 26 -7.82 -11.80 -15.23
N ILE A 27 -8.45 -12.85 -14.74
CA ILE A 27 -8.70 -13.04 -13.30
C ILE A 27 -7.53 -13.83 -12.68
N LYS A 28 -7.01 -13.33 -11.57
CA LYS A 28 -6.00 -14.01 -10.74
C LYS A 28 -6.47 -13.98 -9.29
N LYS A 29 -6.61 -15.15 -8.66
CA LYS A 29 -7.11 -15.27 -7.27
C LYS A 29 -8.42 -14.50 -7.04
N GLY A 30 -9.37 -14.65 -7.98
CA GLY A 30 -10.69 -14.00 -7.90
C GLY A 30 -10.72 -12.48 -8.17
N LYS A 31 -9.57 -11.84 -8.45
CA LYS A 31 -9.50 -10.40 -8.75
C LYS A 31 -9.01 -10.14 -10.18
N PRO A 32 -9.56 -9.13 -10.88
CA PRO A 32 -9.05 -8.73 -12.20
C PRO A 32 -7.67 -8.10 -12.07
N VAL A 33 -6.72 -8.56 -12.90
CA VAL A 33 -5.38 -7.99 -12.99
C VAL A 33 -5.41 -6.85 -14.01
N LYS A 34 -5.79 -5.65 -13.55
CA LYS A 34 -5.96 -4.48 -14.43
C LYS A 34 -4.68 -4.10 -15.17
N TYR A 35 -3.53 -4.25 -14.51
CA TYR A 35 -2.22 -3.91 -15.05
C TYR A 35 -1.27 -5.09 -14.93
N GLU A 36 -0.51 -5.34 -15.98
CA GLU A 36 0.47 -6.41 -16.05
C GLU A 36 1.84 -5.86 -16.40
N THR A 37 2.84 -6.34 -15.68
CA THR A 37 4.26 -6.01 -15.88
C THR A 37 5.00 -7.31 -16.15
N PRO A 38 5.94 -7.35 -17.12
CA PRO A 38 6.74 -8.54 -17.38
C PRO A 38 7.42 -9.07 -16.10
N GLY A 39 7.35 -10.38 -15.90
CA GLY A 39 7.97 -11.03 -14.74
C GLY A 39 9.49 -11.15 -14.88
N GLY A 40 10.22 -11.05 -13.78
CA GLY A 40 11.68 -11.15 -13.76
C GLY A 40 12.42 -9.85 -14.08
N GLU A 41 11.71 -8.81 -14.51
CA GLU A 41 12.30 -7.50 -14.78
C GLU A 41 12.66 -6.74 -13.51
N ARG A 42 13.64 -5.85 -13.64
CA ARG A 42 14.02 -4.92 -12.57
C ARG A 42 12.96 -3.82 -12.45
N MET A 43 12.58 -3.49 -11.21
CA MET A 43 11.66 -2.39 -10.95
C MET A 43 12.33 -1.05 -11.27
N ALA A 44 11.54 -0.12 -11.78
CA ALA A 44 11.97 1.22 -12.17
C ALA A 44 11.06 2.28 -11.56
N LEU A 45 11.62 3.47 -11.34
CA LEU A 45 10.84 4.68 -11.21
C LEU A 45 10.36 5.06 -12.60
N ASP A 46 9.13 5.56 -12.69
CA ASP A 46 8.63 6.17 -13.92
C ASP A 46 8.58 7.69 -13.79
N VAL A 47 9.01 8.37 -14.85
CA VAL A 47 9.05 9.82 -14.98
C VAL A 47 8.58 10.19 -16.36
N HIS A 48 7.44 10.88 -16.46
CA HIS A 48 6.98 11.38 -17.75
C HIS A 48 8.08 12.22 -18.44
N PRO A 49 8.39 12.02 -19.73
CA PRO A 49 9.53 12.66 -20.41
C PRO A 49 9.60 14.18 -20.26
N ALA A 50 8.44 14.86 -20.22
CA ALA A 50 8.34 16.30 -20.01
C ALA A 50 8.80 16.78 -18.61
N MET A 51 8.96 15.88 -17.65
CA MET A 51 9.39 16.17 -16.27
C MET A 51 10.85 15.81 -16.00
N LYS A 52 11.52 15.09 -16.93
CA LYS A 52 12.91 14.61 -16.77
C LYS A 52 13.87 15.70 -16.30
N GLU A 53 13.98 16.81 -17.04
CA GLU A 53 14.93 17.87 -16.70
C GLU A 53 14.57 18.56 -15.37
N LYS A 54 13.28 18.62 -15.04
CA LYS A 54 12.78 19.21 -13.78
C LYS A 54 13.12 18.37 -12.55
N LEU A 55 13.55 17.11 -12.71
CA LEU A 55 14.02 16.30 -11.58
C LEU A 55 15.33 16.81 -10.98
N ARG A 56 16.13 17.52 -11.78
CA ARG A 56 17.44 18.08 -11.37
C ARG A 56 17.32 19.41 -10.64
N ASP A 57 16.15 20.03 -10.68
CA ASP A 57 15.87 21.30 -10.02
C ASP A 57 15.14 21.08 -8.68
N PRO A 58 15.81 21.22 -7.53
CA PRO A 58 15.19 21.05 -6.22
C PRO A 58 14.29 22.23 -5.81
N SER A 59 14.26 23.33 -6.56
CA SER A 59 13.34 24.44 -6.30
C SER A 59 11.90 24.11 -6.72
N LEU A 60 11.73 23.17 -7.66
CA LEU A 60 10.43 22.71 -8.11
C LEU A 60 9.89 21.59 -7.20
N PRO A 61 8.67 21.73 -6.65
CA PRO A 61 8.08 20.67 -5.85
C PRO A 61 7.94 19.36 -6.64
N LEU A 62 8.22 18.24 -5.98
CA LEU A 62 8.09 16.90 -6.53
C LEU A 62 6.92 16.17 -5.88
N LEU A 63 6.08 15.53 -6.68
CA LEU A 63 5.07 14.60 -6.21
C LEU A 63 5.50 13.16 -6.49
N VAL A 64 5.29 12.27 -5.53
CA VAL A 64 5.49 10.83 -5.67
C VAL A 64 4.15 10.14 -5.53
N THR A 65 3.76 9.36 -6.53
CA THR A 65 2.47 8.66 -6.56
C THR A 65 2.59 7.22 -7.06
N GLU A 66 1.49 6.47 -7.07
CA GLU A 66 1.40 5.10 -7.56
C GLU A 66 0.55 5.01 -8.83
N GLY A 67 1.08 4.32 -9.84
CA GLY A 67 0.41 4.08 -11.11
C GLY A 67 0.76 5.14 -12.13
N ILE A 68 1.17 4.69 -13.32
CA ILE A 68 1.76 5.56 -14.36
C ILE A 68 0.78 6.65 -14.79
N LYS A 69 -0.51 6.29 -14.98
CA LYS A 69 -1.58 7.25 -15.30
C LYS A 69 -1.70 8.39 -14.29
N LYS A 70 -1.39 8.14 -13.02
CA LYS A 70 -1.48 9.16 -11.96
C LYS A 70 -0.35 10.17 -12.09
N GLY A 71 0.87 9.71 -12.39
CA GLY A 71 1.96 10.62 -12.76
C GLY A 71 1.68 11.36 -14.05
N ASP A 72 1.11 10.71 -15.06
CA ASP A 72 0.73 11.37 -16.32
C ASP A 72 -0.33 12.46 -16.08
N ALA A 73 -1.30 12.21 -15.21
CA ALA A 73 -2.29 13.20 -14.82
C ALA A 73 -1.63 14.44 -14.18
N LEU A 74 -0.71 14.23 -13.24
CA LEU A 74 0.07 15.30 -12.62
C LEU A 74 0.96 16.05 -13.63
N ALA A 75 1.66 15.30 -14.48
CA ALA A 75 2.54 15.84 -15.51
C ALA A 75 1.75 16.66 -16.54
N SER A 76 0.52 16.27 -16.87
CA SER A 76 -0.38 17.00 -17.77
C SER A 76 -0.75 18.39 -17.22
N ARG A 77 -0.67 18.57 -15.90
CA ARG A 77 -0.87 19.84 -15.18
C ARG A 77 0.44 20.60 -14.94
N GLY A 78 1.55 20.13 -15.49
CA GLY A 78 2.87 20.75 -15.36
C GLY A 78 3.60 20.43 -14.06
N LEU A 79 3.01 19.62 -13.18
CA LEU A 79 3.58 19.21 -11.90
C LEU A 79 4.66 18.15 -12.09
N VAL A 80 5.77 18.28 -11.38
CA VAL A 80 6.86 17.30 -11.42
C VAL A 80 6.45 16.06 -10.64
N ALA A 81 6.37 14.92 -11.31
CA ALA A 81 5.90 13.68 -10.71
C ALA A 81 6.84 12.50 -10.97
N ILE A 82 6.95 11.62 -9.97
CA ILE A 82 7.48 10.26 -10.09
C ILE A 82 6.33 9.29 -9.83
N SER A 83 6.14 8.34 -10.74
CA SER A 83 5.18 7.24 -10.57
C SER A 83 5.89 5.96 -10.17
N LEU A 84 5.25 5.21 -9.27
CA LEU A 84 5.70 3.89 -8.85
C LEU A 84 4.78 2.82 -9.42
N VAL A 85 5.36 1.70 -9.86
CA VAL A 85 4.60 0.51 -10.28
C VAL A 85 4.12 -0.28 -9.05
N GLY A 86 3.38 0.36 -8.15
CA GLY A 86 3.06 -0.16 -6.81
C GLY A 86 3.90 0.51 -5.72
N VAL A 87 3.31 0.72 -4.56
CA VAL A 87 3.83 1.58 -3.47
C VAL A 87 5.15 1.14 -2.84
N TRP A 88 5.60 -0.10 -3.08
CA TRP A 88 6.90 -0.59 -2.62
C TRP A 88 8.01 -0.47 -3.67
N ASN A 89 7.66 -0.18 -4.92
CA ASN A 89 8.58 -0.22 -6.07
C ASN A 89 9.41 1.05 -6.25
N TRP A 90 9.57 1.83 -5.17
CA TRP A 90 10.71 2.73 -4.98
C TRP A 90 11.97 1.98 -4.50
N ARG A 91 11.82 0.68 -4.20
CA ARG A 91 12.87 -0.30 -3.89
C ARG A 91 12.90 -1.41 -4.94
N GLY A 92 14.06 -2.03 -5.08
CA GLY A 92 14.29 -3.20 -5.92
C GLY A 92 14.73 -4.42 -5.12
N THR A 93 15.02 -5.49 -5.84
CA THR A 93 15.66 -6.69 -5.30
C THR A 93 17.03 -6.81 -5.97
N ASN A 94 18.10 -6.92 -5.18
CA ASN A 94 19.45 -7.14 -5.71
C ASN A 94 19.63 -8.60 -6.16
N GLU A 95 20.78 -8.92 -6.75
CA GLU A 95 21.11 -10.25 -7.27
C GLU A 95 21.12 -11.37 -6.21
N HIS A 96 21.21 -11.01 -4.93
CA HIS A 96 21.18 -11.92 -3.79
C HIS A 96 19.79 -12.02 -3.13
N GLY A 97 18.75 -11.42 -3.72
CA GLY A 97 17.39 -11.44 -3.15
C GLY A 97 17.12 -10.37 -2.07
N GLY A 98 18.11 -9.56 -1.74
CA GLY A 98 18.00 -8.47 -0.75
C GLY A 98 17.24 -7.27 -1.28
N LYS A 99 16.43 -6.61 -0.43
CA LYS A 99 15.62 -5.46 -0.81
C LYS A 99 16.39 -4.14 -0.64
N THR A 100 16.75 -3.48 -1.73
CA THR A 100 17.55 -2.24 -1.75
C THR A 100 16.76 -1.06 -2.32
N VAL A 101 17.21 0.17 -2.06
CA VAL A 101 16.67 1.36 -2.77
C VAL A 101 17.10 1.30 -4.24
N LEU A 102 16.24 1.78 -5.15
CA LEU A 102 16.59 1.89 -6.56
C LEU A 102 17.68 2.96 -6.78
N ALA A 103 18.73 2.62 -7.53
CA ALA A 103 19.78 3.57 -7.88
C ALA A 103 19.26 4.78 -8.70
N ALA A 104 18.09 4.62 -9.35
CA ALA A 104 17.38 5.69 -10.06
C ALA A 104 17.13 6.94 -9.20
N TRP A 105 17.07 6.81 -7.86
CA TRP A 105 16.94 7.95 -6.96
C TRP A 105 18.14 8.91 -6.98
N GLU A 106 19.32 8.48 -7.44
CA GLU A 106 20.51 9.35 -7.58
C GLU A 106 20.35 10.40 -8.70
N TYR A 107 19.37 10.22 -9.60
CA TYR A 107 19.05 11.21 -10.64
C TYR A 107 18.05 12.28 -10.17
N VAL A 108 17.55 12.17 -8.94
CA VAL A 108 16.54 13.06 -8.38
C VAL A 108 17.21 13.98 -7.35
N ALA A 109 17.25 15.28 -7.61
CA ALA A 109 17.73 16.24 -6.63
C ALA A 109 16.71 16.31 -5.47
N LEU A 110 17.09 15.83 -4.28
CA LEU A 110 16.20 15.70 -3.12
C LEU A 110 16.55 16.64 -1.96
N GLU A 111 17.83 16.97 -1.77
CA GLU A 111 18.27 17.80 -0.64
C GLU A 111 17.58 19.18 -0.67
N GLY A 112 16.90 19.53 0.42
CA GLY A 112 16.13 20.77 0.56
C GLY A 112 14.84 20.84 -0.28
N ARG A 113 14.59 19.87 -1.16
CA ARG A 113 13.43 19.87 -2.07
C ARG A 113 12.13 19.62 -1.33
N LYS A 114 11.07 20.35 -1.68
CA LYS A 114 9.71 20.04 -1.24
C LYS A 114 9.21 18.79 -1.97
N VAL A 115 8.91 17.73 -1.21
CA VAL A 115 8.40 16.47 -1.77
C VAL A 115 7.06 16.14 -1.15
N TYR A 116 6.07 15.85 -1.99
CA TYR A 116 4.74 15.40 -1.59
C TYR A 116 4.57 13.93 -1.95
N VAL A 117 4.21 13.09 -0.98
CA VAL A 117 3.79 11.71 -1.28
C VAL A 117 2.27 11.66 -1.31
N VAL A 118 1.70 11.21 -2.44
CA VAL A 118 0.27 11.11 -2.69
C VAL A 118 -0.07 9.70 -3.17
N TYR A 119 -0.53 8.88 -2.24
CA TYR A 119 -1.11 7.56 -2.53
C TYR A 119 -2.64 7.66 -2.63
N ASP A 120 -3.28 6.60 -3.08
CA ASP A 120 -4.74 6.54 -3.13
C ASP A 120 -5.35 6.73 -1.73
N SER A 121 -6.61 7.18 -1.70
CA SER A 121 -7.30 7.57 -0.46
C SER A 121 -7.40 6.45 0.59
N ASP A 122 -7.21 5.18 0.21
CA ASP A 122 -7.23 4.01 1.10
C ASP A 122 -5.90 3.74 1.83
N VAL A 123 -4.90 4.62 1.72
CA VAL A 123 -3.58 4.45 2.36
C VAL A 123 -3.68 4.25 3.88
N MET A 124 -4.65 4.87 4.55
CA MET A 124 -4.85 4.71 6.00
C MET A 124 -5.59 3.41 6.37
N GLU A 125 -6.35 2.84 5.44
CA GLU A 125 -7.11 1.60 5.64
C GLU A 125 -6.23 0.37 5.39
N ASN A 126 -5.33 0.45 4.40
CA ASN A 126 -4.47 -0.65 4.02
C ASN A 126 -3.11 -0.60 4.74
N ARG A 127 -2.93 -1.42 5.80
CA ARG A 127 -1.67 -1.50 6.58
C ARG A 127 -0.41 -1.67 5.73
N GLN A 128 -0.47 -2.45 4.64
CA GLN A 128 0.70 -2.67 3.78
C GLN A 128 1.06 -1.41 2.99
N VAL A 129 0.06 -0.65 2.56
CA VAL A 129 0.23 0.63 1.85
C VAL A 129 0.68 1.72 2.82
N TYR A 130 0.09 1.78 4.01
CA TYR A 130 0.54 2.64 5.10
C TYR A 130 2.02 2.39 5.46
N SER A 131 2.42 1.13 5.63
CA SER A 131 3.81 0.78 5.93
C SER A 131 4.77 1.22 4.80
N ALA A 132 4.34 1.11 3.55
CA ALA A 132 5.10 1.61 2.41
C ALA A 132 5.26 3.14 2.46
N LEU A 133 4.18 3.86 2.78
CA LEU A 133 4.18 5.33 2.96
C LEU A 133 5.16 5.75 4.06
N CYS A 134 5.07 5.14 5.25
CA CYS A 134 5.96 5.45 6.38
C CYS A 134 7.44 5.27 5.99
N ARG A 135 7.78 4.16 5.34
CA ARG A 135 9.16 3.87 4.95
C ARG A 135 9.64 4.76 3.81
N GLN A 136 8.77 5.12 2.87
CA GLN A 136 9.14 6.04 1.80
C GLN A 136 9.37 7.46 2.34
N LYS A 137 8.51 7.96 3.24
CA LYS A 137 8.72 9.23 3.94
C LYS A 137 10.07 9.25 4.63
N GLY A 138 10.37 8.25 5.45
CA GLY A 138 11.65 8.16 6.15
C GLY A 138 12.86 8.08 5.21
N PHE A 139 12.75 7.38 4.08
CA PHE A 139 13.79 7.37 3.05
C PHE A 139 14.03 8.76 2.44
N LEU A 140 12.98 9.45 2.01
CA LEU A 140 13.08 10.78 1.41
C LEU A 140 13.66 11.80 2.43
N GLU A 141 13.23 11.74 3.68
CA GLU A 141 13.78 12.57 4.77
C GLU A 141 15.25 12.25 5.05
N SER A 142 15.66 10.98 4.97
CA SER A 142 17.08 10.60 5.10
C SER A 142 17.96 11.18 3.98
N ARG A 143 17.36 11.52 2.83
CA ARG A 143 17.99 12.25 1.73
C ARG A 143 17.81 13.77 1.85
N LYS A 144 17.42 14.26 3.03
CA LYS A 144 17.23 15.67 3.40
C LYS A 144 16.12 16.38 2.59
N ALA A 145 15.14 15.65 2.08
CA ALA A 145 13.97 16.25 1.46
C ALA A 145 13.01 16.81 2.52
N ASN A 146 12.31 17.89 2.16
CA ASN A 146 11.23 18.48 2.96
C ASN A 146 9.91 17.77 2.61
N VAL A 147 9.61 16.68 3.33
CA VAL A 147 8.52 15.76 2.96
C VAL A 147 7.18 16.12 3.62
N ALA A 148 6.16 16.31 2.80
CA ALA A 148 4.76 16.36 3.21
C ALA A 148 3.97 15.19 2.59
N LEU A 149 2.87 14.83 3.24
CA LEU A 149 1.97 13.75 2.84
C LEU A 149 0.64 14.38 2.41
N ILE A 150 0.13 13.99 1.25
CA ILE A 150 -1.20 14.39 0.79
C ILE A 150 -2.13 13.20 1.04
N TYR A 151 -3.04 13.36 2.01
CA TYR A 151 -4.11 12.40 2.24
C TYR A 151 -5.33 12.82 1.43
N LEU A 152 -5.55 12.17 0.30
CA LEU A 152 -6.74 12.44 -0.51
C LEU A 152 -8.00 12.12 0.29
N PRO A 153 -9.05 12.95 0.22
CA PRO A 153 -10.36 12.56 0.73
C PRO A 153 -10.85 11.32 -0.04
N PRO A 154 -11.84 10.56 0.46
CA PRO A 154 -12.52 9.59 -0.38
C PRO A 154 -13.29 10.29 -1.50
N GLY A 155 -13.50 9.60 -2.62
CA GLY A 155 -14.35 10.06 -3.70
C GLY A 155 -15.84 10.03 -3.33
N GLU A 156 -16.69 10.37 -4.30
CA GLU A 156 -18.14 10.33 -4.13
C GLU A 156 -18.60 8.96 -3.61
N GLY A 157 -19.51 8.97 -2.63
CA GLY A 157 -20.02 7.75 -2.00
C GLY A 157 -18.99 6.99 -1.14
N GLY A 158 -17.89 7.62 -0.74
CA GLY A 158 -16.85 6.96 0.05
C GLY A 158 -15.92 6.07 -0.76
N THR A 159 -15.93 6.21 -2.09
CA THR A 159 -15.14 5.36 -2.97
C THR A 159 -13.65 5.66 -2.87
N LYS A 160 -12.83 4.62 -3.06
CA LYS A 160 -11.38 4.78 -3.21
C LYS A 160 -11.10 5.66 -4.43
N GLN A 161 -10.29 6.70 -4.26
CA GLN A 161 -9.85 7.56 -5.36
C GLN A 161 -8.34 7.71 -5.43
N GLY A 162 -7.83 7.79 -6.66
CA GLY A 162 -6.48 8.23 -6.96
C GLY A 162 -6.38 9.74 -7.19
N VAL A 163 -5.17 10.25 -7.33
CA VAL A 163 -4.96 11.66 -7.71
C VAL A 163 -5.44 11.94 -9.14
N ASP A 164 -5.42 10.95 -10.05
CA ASP A 164 -6.00 11.11 -11.39
C ASP A 164 -7.52 11.29 -11.32
N ASP A 165 -8.22 10.49 -10.52
CA ASP A 165 -9.66 10.64 -10.31
C ASP A 165 -10.01 11.97 -9.62
N TYR A 166 -9.23 12.36 -8.60
CA TYR A 166 -9.40 13.63 -7.90
C TYR A 166 -9.29 14.84 -8.85
N LEU A 167 -8.28 14.86 -9.71
CA LEU A 167 -8.10 15.92 -10.69
C LEU A 167 -9.17 15.88 -11.79
N ALA A 168 -9.58 14.68 -12.21
CA ALA A 168 -10.65 14.50 -13.20
C ALA A 168 -12.02 14.98 -12.68
N ALA A 169 -12.25 14.95 -11.36
CA ALA A 169 -13.43 15.49 -10.71
C ALA A 169 -13.47 17.05 -10.70
N GLY A 170 -12.45 17.72 -11.23
CA GLY A 170 -12.42 19.17 -11.40
C GLY A 170 -11.68 19.94 -10.31
N HIS A 171 -11.05 19.25 -9.36
CA HIS A 171 -10.24 19.90 -8.33
C HIS A 171 -8.97 20.54 -8.91
N SER A 172 -8.57 21.65 -8.30
CA SER A 172 -7.36 22.39 -8.69
C SER A 172 -6.09 21.83 -8.06
N ASP A 173 -4.93 22.25 -8.58
CA ASP A 173 -3.64 21.92 -7.96
C ASP A 173 -3.51 22.53 -6.57
N GLU A 174 -4.12 23.70 -6.35
CA GLU A 174 -4.17 24.36 -5.05
C GLU A 174 -4.99 23.53 -4.04
N ASP A 175 -6.16 23.03 -4.46
CA ASP A 175 -6.98 22.13 -3.65
C ASP A 175 -6.19 20.88 -3.27
N LEU A 176 -5.49 20.27 -4.23
CA LEU A 176 -4.64 19.11 -3.98
C LEU A 176 -3.57 19.40 -2.92
N MET A 177 -2.87 20.53 -3.05
CA MET A 177 -1.81 20.94 -2.12
C MET A 177 -2.34 21.31 -0.74
N SER A 178 -3.61 21.74 -0.63
CA SER A 178 -4.24 22.09 0.65
C SER A 178 -4.38 20.89 1.60
N HIS A 179 -4.43 19.66 1.08
CA HIS A 179 -4.46 18.42 1.86
C HIS A 179 -3.09 18.00 2.42
N ALA A 180 -2.02 18.72 2.05
CA ALA A 180 -0.68 18.36 2.45
C ALA A 180 -0.42 18.64 3.94
N THR A 181 0.14 17.66 4.64
CA THR A 181 0.58 17.80 6.02
C THR A 181 1.95 17.14 6.24
N THR A 182 2.75 17.69 7.14
CA THR A 182 3.99 17.02 7.59
C THR A 182 3.71 15.89 8.57
N GLU A 183 2.50 15.84 9.13
CA GLU A 183 2.08 14.84 10.10
C GLU A 183 1.88 13.46 9.44
N LEU A 184 2.63 12.49 9.93
CA LEU A 184 2.33 11.08 9.68
C LEU A 184 1.21 10.66 10.64
N ARG A 185 -0.03 10.61 10.12
CA ARG A 185 -1.20 10.20 10.89
C ARG A 185 -1.00 8.79 11.42
N ARG A 186 -1.37 8.53 12.67
CA ARG A 186 -1.38 7.18 13.22
C ARG A 186 -2.49 6.39 12.53
N GLN A 187 -2.17 5.19 12.11
CA GLN A 187 -3.19 4.27 11.64
C GLN A 187 -4.13 3.92 12.81
N PRO A 188 -5.47 3.98 12.63
CA PRO A 188 -6.39 3.56 13.69
C PRO A 188 -6.10 2.10 14.08
N PRO A 189 -6.24 1.75 15.37
CA PRO A 189 -6.18 0.36 15.80
C PRO A 189 -7.21 -0.42 15.01
N GLN A 190 -6.76 -1.45 14.30
CA GLN A 190 -7.69 -2.44 13.79
C GLN A 190 -8.08 -3.29 15.00
N GLU A 191 -9.37 -3.42 15.28
CA GLU A 191 -9.87 -4.58 16.01
C GLU A 191 -9.48 -5.80 15.17
N GLU A 192 -8.28 -6.32 15.40
CA GLU A 192 -7.94 -7.65 14.94
C GLU A 192 -8.90 -8.55 15.72
N GLU A 193 -9.99 -9.01 15.09
CA GLU A 193 -10.62 -10.22 15.57
C GLU A 193 -9.49 -11.23 15.71
N PRO A 194 -9.19 -11.70 16.94
CA PRO A 194 -8.05 -12.55 17.13
C PRO A 194 -8.27 -13.78 16.25
N SER A 195 -7.36 -14.01 15.30
CA SER A 195 -7.33 -15.25 14.53
C SER A 195 -6.99 -16.37 15.49
N HIS A 196 -8.02 -16.90 16.14
CA HIS A 196 -7.89 -18.06 16.99
C HIS A 196 -7.71 -19.26 16.09
N PRO A 197 -6.70 -20.12 16.32
CA PRO A 197 -6.51 -21.32 15.53
C PRO A 197 -7.57 -22.37 15.86
N TYR A 198 -8.62 -22.05 16.62
CA TYR A 198 -9.67 -22.96 17.04
C TYR A 198 -11.02 -22.52 16.46
N ARG A 199 -11.78 -23.47 15.92
CA ARG A 199 -13.10 -23.22 15.36
C ARG A 199 -14.06 -24.35 15.71
N ALA A 200 -15.28 -24.00 16.09
CA ALA A 200 -16.38 -24.95 16.27
C ALA A 200 -16.93 -25.42 14.90
N THR A 201 -17.19 -26.72 14.78
CA THR A 201 -17.83 -27.34 13.60
C THR A 201 -18.94 -28.28 14.06
N PRO A 202 -19.87 -28.70 13.17
CA PRO A 202 -20.89 -29.70 13.54
C PRO A 202 -20.32 -31.02 14.07
N GLY A 203 -19.04 -31.33 13.78
CA GLY A 203 -18.36 -32.53 14.28
C GLY A 203 -17.54 -32.33 15.56
N GLY A 204 -17.50 -31.12 16.12
CA GLY A 204 -16.73 -30.74 17.31
C GLY A 204 -15.75 -29.59 17.10
N LEU A 205 -14.90 -29.31 18.09
CA LEU A 205 -13.88 -28.26 18.03
C LEU A 205 -12.71 -28.72 17.17
N VAL A 206 -12.28 -27.86 16.25
CA VAL A 206 -11.17 -28.10 15.33
C VAL A 206 -10.05 -27.11 15.62
N TRP A 207 -8.81 -27.60 15.65
CA TRP A 207 -7.60 -26.79 15.63
C TRP A 207 -7.05 -26.72 14.19
N GLU A 208 -6.98 -25.52 13.63
CA GLU A 208 -6.31 -25.23 12.37
C GLU A 208 -4.80 -25.15 12.58
N ARG A 209 -4.16 -26.33 12.64
CA ARG A 209 -2.71 -26.43 12.78
C ARG A 209 -2.03 -25.92 11.51
N ARG A 210 -1.26 -24.84 11.63
CA ARG A 210 -0.46 -24.32 10.52
C ARG A 210 0.75 -25.22 10.25
N THR A 211 0.88 -25.69 9.01
CA THR A 211 2.04 -26.45 8.51
C THR A 211 2.71 -25.68 7.36
N GLN A 212 3.89 -26.12 6.91
CA GLN A 212 4.58 -25.50 5.77
C GLN A 212 3.76 -25.56 4.46
N ASP A 213 2.87 -26.57 4.33
CA ASP A 213 2.02 -26.79 3.15
C ASP A 213 0.59 -26.21 3.30
N GLY A 214 0.32 -25.49 4.40
CA GLY A 214 -0.98 -24.85 4.66
C GLY A 214 -1.60 -25.22 6.01
N ALA A 215 -2.81 -24.74 6.27
CA ALA A 215 -3.56 -25.07 7.47
C ALA A 215 -4.17 -26.47 7.35
N VAL A 216 -3.89 -27.34 8.32
CA VAL A 216 -4.44 -28.69 8.40
C VAL A 216 -5.42 -28.75 9.58
N PRO A 217 -6.73 -28.92 9.33
CA PRO A 217 -7.71 -29.04 10.39
C PRO A 217 -7.48 -30.34 11.18
N THR A 218 -7.34 -30.21 12.49
CA THR A 218 -7.18 -31.33 13.44
C THR A 218 -8.36 -31.30 14.41
N LEU A 219 -9.20 -32.33 14.39
CA LEU A 219 -10.31 -32.43 15.32
C LEU A 219 -9.77 -32.63 16.75
N LEU A 220 -10.23 -31.80 17.69
CA LEU A 220 -9.84 -31.85 19.10
C LEU A 220 -10.87 -32.59 19.95
N THR A 221 -12.14 -32.41 19.63
CA THR A 221 -13.28 -32.97 20.35
C THR A 221 -14.33 -33.44 19.36
N ASN A 222 -15.20 -34.35 19.78
CA ASN A 222 -16.38 -34.79 19.02
C ASN A 222 -17.67 -34.05 19.44
N PHE A 223 -17.53 -33.00 20.25
CA PHE A 223 -18.60 -32.10 20.71
C PHE A 223 -18.11 -30.65 20.63
N THR A 224 -19.01 -29.69 20.49
CA THR A 224 -18.69 -28.27 20.70
C THR A 224 -19.02 -27.91 22.13
N ALA A 225 -18.35 -26.94 22.71
CA ALA A 225 -18.74 -26.41 24.00
C ALA A 225 -18.44 -24.91 24.07
N THR A 226 -19.31 -24.18 24.74
CA THR A 226 -19.19 -22.73 24.94
C THR A 226 -19.20 -22.46 26.43
N ILE A 227 -18.29 -21.59 26.89
CA ILE A 227 -18.33 -21.05 28.25
C ILE A 227 -19.49 -20.06 28.30
N THR A 228 -20.49 -20.34 29.14
CA THR A 228 -21.68 -19.51 29.31
C THR A 228 -21.56 -18.54 30.48
N ALA A 229 -20.70 -18.86 31.46
CA ALA A 229 -20.37 -17.97 32.57
C ALA A 229 -18.94 -18.17 33.06
N ASP A 230 -18.32 -17.09 33.54
CA ASP A 230 -17.02 -17.07 34.20
C ASP A 230 -17.21 -16.40 35.56
N VAL A 231 -17.21 -17.21 36.61
CA VAL A 231 -17.57 -16.79 37.97
C VAL A 231 -16.31 -16.84 38.83
N ILE A 232 -16.00 -15.72 39.47
CA ILE A 232 -14.90 -15.60 40.43
C ILE A 232 -15.53 -15.44 41.81
N GLU A 233 -15.20 -16.36 42.72
CA GLU A 233 -15.61 -16.30 44.13
C GLU A 233 -14.37 -16.09 45.00
N ASP A 234 -14.42 -15.10 45.88
CA ASP A 234 -13.33 -14.76 46.82
C ASP A 234 -13.91 -14.80 48.23
N ASP A 235 -13.39 -15.70 49.07
CA ASP A 235 -13.83 -15.88 50.45
C ASP A 235 -13.02 -15.05 51.47
N GLY A 236 -12.12 -14.19 50.99
CA GLY A 236 -11.23 -13.36 51.78
C GLY A 236 -9.93 -14.04 52.20
N ALA A 237 -9.76 -15.35 51.93
CA ALA A 237 -8.52 -16.09 52.11
C ALA A 237 -8.01 -16.68 50.78
N GLU A 238 -8.91 -17.15 49.91
CA GLU A 238 -8.62 -17.72 48.59
C GLU A 238 -9.61 -17.26 47.53
N VAL A 239 -9.14 -17.21 46.27
CA VAL A 239 -9.94 -16.85 45.09
C VAL A 239 -10.11 -18.09 44.22
N TRP A 240 -11.36 -18.47 43.99
CA TRP A 240 -11.77 -19.55 43.10
C TRP A 240 -12.34 -18.99 41.80
N ARG A 241 -11.98 -19.59 40.67
CA ARG A 241 -12.54 -19.26 39.37
C ARG A 241 -13.19 -20.51 38.77
N SER A 242 -14.48 -20.43 38.51
CA SER A 242 -15.28 -21.49 37.91
C SER A 242 -15.88 -21.04 36.59
N PHE A 243 -15.89 -21.94 35.61
CA PHE A 243 -16.52 -21.70 34.32
C PHE A 243 -17.74 -22.61 34.16
N GLU A 244 -18.88 -22.03 33.80
CA GLU A 244 -20.04 -22.79 33.35
C GLU A 244 -19.89 -23.10 31.86
N ILE A 245 -20.17 -24.34 31.47
CA ILE A 245 -19.97 -24.83 30.11
C ILE A 245 -21.28 -25.46 29.60
N GLU A 246 -21.71 -25.04 28.41
CA GLU A 246 -22.79 -25.65 27.63
C GLU A 246 -22.18 -26.43 26.47
N ALA A 247 -22.60 -27.69 26.27
CA ALA A 247 -22.05 -28.61 25.26
C ALA A 247 -23.14 -29.17 24.34
#